data_AF-A0AA35QTV4-F1
#
_entry.id   AF-A0AA35QTV4-F1
#
_cell.length_a   1.000
_cell.length_b   1.000
_cell.length_c   1.000
_cell.angle_alpha   90.00
_cell.angle_beta   90.00
_cell.angle_gamma   90.00
#
_symmetry.space_group_name_H-M   'P 1'
#
loop_
_entity.id
_entity.type
_entity.pdbx_description
1 polymer ?
#
loop_
_entity_poly.entity_id
_entity_poly.type
_entity_poly.pdbx_seq_one_letter_code
_entity_poly.pdbx_strand_id
1 'polypeptide(L)'
;MRRRRSSALKVVRELDAFPKVEDDCAKPTSRGGTLSLLSLSIISLLVVSEFFYYRGTETSYKYSVDTDMEAQLLVTIDMTVAMACRHLGADLIDHAGESMQLHDVIKMDPVSFQLSELQASVLRAKQRLQEQYNHAKALGDLTVIEGIRDIKMPQGVKKEEMGRHADSTGLSP
;
A
#
# COMPACT_ATOMS: atom_id res chain seq x y z
N MET A 1 -42.54 -29.40 21.64
CA MET A 1 -41.16 -28.97 21.32
C MET A 1 -40.57 -28.21 22.52
N ARG A 2 -39.57 -28.79 23.20
CA ARG A 2 -39.00 -28.28 24.46
C ARG A 2 -37.86 -27.29 24.15
N ARG A 3 -38.17 -25.98 24.13
CA ARG A 3 -37.22 -24.90 23.82
C ARG A 3 -36.21 -24.77 24.96
N ARG A 4 -34.96 -25.21 24.71
CA ARG A 4 -33.83 -25.13 25.65
C ARG A 4 -33.45 -23.66 25.90
N ARG A 5 -34.17 -23.00 26.81
CA ARG A 5 -33.81 -21.68 27.37
C ARG A 5 -32.73 -21.92 28.41
N SER A 6 -31.46 -21.86 28.04
CA SER A 6 -30.38 -22.03 29.02
C SER A 6 -29.16 -21.22 28.64
N SER A 7 -28.54 -20.63 29.65
CA SER A 7 -27.35 -19.77 29.63
C SER A 7 -27.65 -18.27 29.48
N ALA A 8 -28.11 -17.77 28.33
CA ALA A 8 -28.31 -16.32 28.13
C ALA A 8 -29.32 -15.70 29.13
N LEU A 9 -30.42 -16.40 29.41
CA LEU A 9 -31.42 -15.95 30.40
C LEU A 9 -30.93 -16.01 31.86
N LYS A 10 -29.91 -16.83 32.15
CA LYS A 10 -29.33 -16.89 33.51
C LYS A 10 -28.38 -15.71 33.73
N VAL A 11 -27.55 -15.38 32.74
CA VAL A 11 -26.63 -14.24 32.78
C VAL A 11 -27.39 -12.91 32.85
N VAL A 12 -28.47 -12.76 32.08
CA VAL A 12 -29.32 -11.56 32.14
C VAL A 12 -30.03 -11.43 33.49
N ARG A 13 -30.32 -12.56 34.16
CA ARG A 13 -30.98 -12.58 35.48
C ARG A 13 -30.01 -12.33 36.64
N GLU A 14 -28.75 -12.71 36.50
CA GLU A 14 -27.70 -12.42 37.50
C GLU A 14 -27.23 -10.96 37.46
N LEU A 15 -27.41 -10.26 36.33
CA LEU A 15 -27.08 -8.84 36.18
C LEU A 15 -28.24 -7.90 36.52
N ASP A 16 -29.41 -8.42 36.89
CA ASP A 16 -30.61 -7.63 37.22
C ASP A 16 -30.71 -7.40 38.74
N ALA A 17 -30.20 -6.25 39.20
CA ALA A 17 -29.98 -5.95 40.62
C ALA A 17 -31.20 -5.32 41.35
N PHE A 18 -32.43 -5.41 40.81
CA PHE A 18 -33.61 -4.81 41.44
C PHE A 18 -34.84 -5.75 41.42
N PRO A 19 -35.40 -6.14 42.58
CA PRO A 19 -36.65 -6.90 42.64
C PRO A 19 -37.85 -6.02 42.21
N LYS A 20 -38.73 -6.61 41.40
CA LYS A 20 -39.82 -5.96 40.66
C LYS A 20 -40.91 -5.38 41.59
N VAL A 21 -41.35 -4.16 41.27
CA VAL A 21 -42.56 -3.49 41.81
C VAL A 21 -43.82 -4.30 41.44
N GLU A 22 -44.83 -4.30 42.32
CA GLU A 22 -46.10 -5.06 42.22
C GLU A 22 -46.70 -5.11 40.80
N ASP A 23 -47.10 -6.32 40.37
CA ASP A 23 -47.47 -6.68 39.00
C ASP A 23 -48.65 -5.87 38.41
N ASP A 24 -49.41 -5.14 39.24
CA ASP A 24 -50.58 -4.35 38.81
C ASP A 24 -50.21 -2.94 38.28
N CYS A 25 -48.98 -2.47 38.53
CA CYS A 25 -48.52 -1.15 38.11
C CYS A 25 -47.65 -1.18 36.83
N ALA A 26 -47.10 -2.34 36.46
CA ALA A 26 -46.24 -2.50 35.30
C ALA A 26 -46.95 -3.19 34.14
N LYS A 27 -48.06 -2.62 33.64
CA LYS A 27 -48.74 -3.16 32.44
C LYS A 27 -47.81 -3.01 31.23
N PRO A 28 -47.27 -4.12 30.66
CA PRO A 28 -46.41 -4.02 29.49
C PRO A 28 -47.27 -3.49 28.34
N THR A 29 -47.08 -2.23 27.98
CA THR A 29 -47.81 -1.66 26.86
C THR A 29 -47.25 -2.27 25.57
N SER A 30 -48.10 -3.03 24.87
CA SER A 30 -47.75 -3.67 23.58
C SER A 30 -47.15 -2.68 22.57
N ARG A 31 -47.60 -1.42 22.64
CA ARG A 31 -47.11 -0.30 21.82
C ARG A 31 -45.70 0.16 22.23
N GLY A 32 -45.40 0.25 23.53
CA GLY A 32 -44.09 0.67 24.03
C GLY A 32 -42.98 -0.34 23.74
N GLY A 33 -43.28 -1.64 23.83
CA GLY A 33 -42.35 -2.70 23.45
C GLY A 33 -42.02 -2.71 21.95
N THR A 34 -43.03 -2.53 21.10
CA THR A 34 -42.85 -2.44 19.64
C THR A 34 -41.99 -1.24 19.25
N LEU A 35 -42.24 -0.07 19.85
CA LEU A 35 -41.44 1.14 19.61
C LEU A 35 -39.99 0.95 20.08
N SER A 36 -39.79 0.30 21.23
CA SER A 36 -38.45 0.02 21.75
C SER A 36 -37.67 -0.93 20.82
N LEU A 37 -38.30 -2.00 20.33
CA LEU A 37 -37.70 -2.94 19.38
C LEU A 37 -37.38 -2.28 18.03
N LEU A 38 -38.28 -1.43 17.54
CA LEU A 38 -38.06 -0.66 16.32
C LEU A 38 -36.87 0.28 16.47
N SER A 39 -36.80 1.02 17.58
CA SER A 39 -35.69 1.93 17.86
C SER A 39 -34.35 1.20 17.98
N LEU A 40 -34.32 0.05 18.65
CA LEU A 40 -33.13 -0.77 18.81
C LEU A 40 -32.66 -1.35 17.46
N SER A 41 -33.61 -1.71 16.59
CA SER A 41 -33.30 -2.18 15.24
C SER A 41 -32.65 -1.08 14.40
N ILE A 42 -33.20 0.14 14.43
CA ILE A 42 -32.65 1.29 13.70
C ILE A 42 -31.24 1.64 14.21
N ILE A 43 -31.05 1.71 15.52
CA ILE A 43 -29.74 1.97 16.14
C ILE A 43 -28.74 0.89 15.75
N SER A 44 -29.14 -0.39 15.79
CA SER A 44 -28.27 -1.49 15.39
C SER A 44 -27.85 -1.40 13.92
N LEU A 45 -28.75 -1.03 13.01
CA LEU A 45 -28.44 -0.85 11.59
C LEU A 45 -27.44 0.29 11.38
N LEU A 46 -27.64 1.43 12.06
CA LEU A 46 -26.72 2.57 12.02
C LEU A 46 -25.31 2.19 12.49
N VAL A 47 -25.20 1.50 13.64
CA VAL A 47 -23.90 1.05 14.18
C VAL A 47 -23.19 0.11 13.21
N VAL A 48 -23.91 -0.82 12.58
CA VAL A 48 -23.32 -1.74 11.60
C VAL A 48 -22.87 -0.99 10.35
N SER A 49 -23.66 -0.03 9.86
CA SER A 49 -23.31 0.81 8.71
C SER A 49 -22.03 1.61 8.97
N GLU A 50 -21.95 2.29 10.12
CA GLU A 50 -20.76 3.04 10.54
C GLU A 50 -19.55 2.14 10.73
N PHE A 51 -19.74 0.93 11.26
CA PHE A 51 -18.65 -0.05 11.41
C PHE A 51 -18.06 -0.46 10.06
N PHE A 52 -18.90 -0.68 9.04
CA PHE A 52 -18.42 -0.97 7.69
C PHE A 52 -17.73 0.23 7.06
N TYR A 53 -18.28 1.44 7.23
CA TYR A 53 -17.68 2.67 6.73
C TYR A 53 -16.30 2.93 7.38
N TYR A 54 -16.19 2.80 8.70
CA TYR A 54 -14.93 2.97 9.43
C TYR A 54 -13.88 1.92 9.07
N ARG A 55 -14.31 0.72 8.67
CA ARG A 55 -13.39 -0.30 8.14
C ARG A 55 -12.87 0.03 6.73
N GLY A 56 -13.58 0.86 5.98
CA GLY A 56 -13.08 1.41 4.73
C GLY A 56 -11.98 2.42 5.02
N THR A 57 -10.75 2.12 4.63
CA THR A 57 -9.65 3.07 4.74
C THR A 57 -9.74 4.09 3.62
N GLU A 58 -10.43 5.21 3.87
CA GLU A 58 -10.41 6.36 2.96
C GLU A 58 -9.19 7.23 3.28
N THR A 59 -8.22 7.29 2.35
CA THR A 59 -7.06 8.15 2.50
C THR A 59 -7.47 9.61 2.26
N SER A 60 -7.72 10.38 3.31
CA SER A 60 -7.97 11.83 3.19
C SER A 60 -6.65 12.61 3.14
N TYR A 61 -6.29 13.13 1.98
CA TYR A 61 -5.15 14.03 1.81
C TYR A 61 -5.54 15.43 2.29
N LYS A 62 -4.91 15.89 3.37
CA LYS A 62 -5.04 17.28 3.86
C LYS A 62 -3.84 18.08 3.39
N TYR A 63 -4.09 19.26 2.83
CA TYR A 63 -3.06 20.19 2.40
C TYR A 63 -2.88 21.26 3.47
N SER A 64 -1.69 21.35 4.04
CA SER A 64 -1.25 22.47 4.87
C SER A 64 -0.18 23.24 4.10
N VAL A 65 -0.09 24.54 4.36
CA VAL A 65 1.03 25.35 3.87
C VAL A 65 2.26 24.87 4.61
N ASP A 66 3.25 24.38 3.87
CA ASP A 66 4.56 24.07 4.41
C ASP A 66 5.20 25.39 4.88
N THR A 67 5.61 25.46 6.14
CA THR A 67 6.28 26.64 6.70
C THR A 67 7.80 26.46 6.75
N ASP A 68 8.30 25.25 6.50
CA ASP A 68 9.71 24.89 6.58
C ASP A 68 10.35 24.88 5.18
N MET A 69 10.56 26.07 4.63
CA MET A 69 11.06 26.27 3.25
C MET A 69 12.59 26.05 3.09
N GLU A 70 13.31 25.69 4.15
CA GLU A 70 14.78 25.59 4.16
C GLU A 70 15.31 24.15 4.16
N ALA A 71 14.45 23.14 4.05
CA ALA A 71 14.88 21.75 4.01
C ALA A 71 15.60 21.42 2.67
N GLN A 72 16.89 21.09 2.75
CA GLN A 72 17.64 20.55 1.62
C GLN A 72 17.13 19.14 1.29
N LEU A 73 16.44 18.98 0.15
CA LEU A 73 15.96 17.70 -0.33
C LEU A 73 17.08 16.92 -1.03
N LEU A 74 17.48 15.79 -0.46
CA LEU A 74 18.47 14.90 -1.09
C LEU A 74 17.81 14.03 -2.15
N VAL A 75 18.03 14.36 -3.43
CA VAL A 75 17.49 13.61 -4.57
C VAL A 75 18.53 12.60 -5.07
N THR A 76 18.17 11.32 -5.12
CA THR A 76 19.01 10.24 -5.69
C THR A 76 18.43 9.81 -7.02
N ILE A 77 19.19 9.94 -8.11
CA ILE A 77 18.75 9.60 -9.48
C ILE A 77 19.75 8.62 -10.10
N ASP A 78 19.25 7.45 -10.51
CA ASP A 78 20.02 6.46 -11.27
C ASP A 78 19.50 6.42 -12.71
N MET A 79 20.36 6.72 -13.68
CA MET A 79 20.02 6.72 -15.10
C MET A 79 21.10 6.02 -15.92
N THR A 80 20.68 5.20 -16.88
CA THR A 80 21.57 4.58 -17.87
C THR A 80 21.31 5.19 -19.24
N VAL A 81 22.35 5.73 -19.87
CA VAL A 81 22.29 6.34 -21.21
C VAL A 81 23.15 5.55 -22.19
N ALA A 82 22.65 5.35 -23.41
CA ALA A 82 23.36 4.60 -24.46
C ALA A 82 24.48 5.42 -25.14
N MET A 83 25.34 6.04 -24.34
CA MET A 83 26.43 6.90 -24.77
C MET A 83 27.66 6.69 -23.86
N ALA A 84 28.87 6.89 -24.41
CA ALA A 84 30.09 6.84 -23.61
C ALA A 84 30.14 7.99 -22.59
N CYS A 85 30.57 7.69 -21.37
CA CYS A 85 30.63 8.64 -20.24
C CYS A 85 31.42 9.93 -20.55
N ARG A 86 32.45 9.85 -21.41
CA ARG A 86 33.27 11.02 -21.81
C ARG A 86 32.51 12.11 -22.57
N HIS A 87 31.34 11.80 -23.13
CA HIS A 87 30.51 12.78 -23.85
C HIS A 87 29.22 13.13 -23.07
N LEU A 88 29.07 12.61 -21.85
CA LEU A 88 27.92 12.88 -21.00
C LEU A 88 28.24 14.06 -20.06
N GLY A 89 27.41 15.09 -20.13
CA GLY A 89 27.36 16.19 -19.17
C GLY A 89 26.03 16.17 -18.42
N ALA A 90 26.05 16.60 -17.16
CA ALA A 90 24.86 16.72 -16.34
C ALA A 90 24.93 18.07 -15.60
N ASP A 91 23.90 18.88 -15.80
CA ASP A 91 23.77 20.21 -15.21
C ASP A 91 22.47 20.25 -14.38
N LEU A 92 22.54 20.87 -13.20
CA LEU A 92 21.36 21.23 -12.43
C LEU A 92 21.12 22.73 -12.57
N ILE A 93 19.88 23.10 -12.85
CA ILE A 93 19.43 24.49 -12.90
C ILE A 93 18.23 24.60 -11.96
N ASP A 94 18.36 25.42 -10.92
CA ASP A 94 17.24 25.77 -10.04
C ASP A 94 16.42 26.93 -10.63
N HIS A 95 15.25 27.23 -10.07
CA HIS A 95 14.42 28.38 -10.41
C HIS A 95 15.18 29.72 -10.30
N ALA A 96 16.24 29.79 -9.48
CA ALA A 96 17.15 30.93 -9.38
C ALA A 96 18.05 31.13 -10.61
N GLY A 97 18.08 30.18 -11.55
CA GLY A 97 18.87 30.27 -12.79
C GLY A 97 20.38 30.03 -12.61
N GLU A 98 20.82 29.65 -11.40
CA GLU A 98 22.20 29.23 -11.15
C GLU A 98 22.41 27.81 -11.68
N SER A 99 23.35 27.65 -12.62
CA SER A 99 23.75 26.34 -13.13
C SER A 99 24.90 25.79 -12.30
N MET A 100 24.68 24.63 -11.67
CA MET A 100 25.74 23.89 -10.99
C MET A 100 26.15 22.73 -11.90
N GLN A 101 27.39 22.76 -12.38
CA GLN A 101 27.96 21.65 -13.16
C GLN A 101 28.14 20.46 -12.23
N LEU A 102 27.45 19.36 -12.52
CA LEU A 102 27.38 18.22 -11.62
C LEU A 102 28.47 17.17 -11.87
N HIS A 103 29.43 17.48 -12.73
CA HIS A 103 30.44 16.53 -13.20
C HIS A 103 31.32 15.96 -12.06
N ASP A 104 31.64 16.76 -11.04
CA ASP A 104 32.44 16.31 -9.88
C ASP A 104 31.61 15.66 -8.76
N VAL A 105 30.29 15.84 -8.77
CA VAL A 105 29.37 15.35 -7.72
C VAL A 105 28.75 14.01 -8.11
N ILE A 106 28.57 13.76 -9.40
CA ILE A 106 27.96 12.53 -9.93
C ILE A 106 29.02 11.46 -10.21
N LYS A 107 28.75 10.22 -9.78
CA LYS A 107 29.51 9.05 -10.19
C LYS A 107 28.96 8.50 -11.51
N MET A 108 29.83 8.31 -12.50
CA MET A 108 29.46 7.72 -13.79
C MET A 108 30.19 6.40 -13.99
N ASP A 109 29.42 5.31 -14.07
CA ASP A 109 29.94 3.98 -14.32
C ASP A 109 29.58 3.53 -15.75
N PRO A 110 30.53 2.95 -16.51
CA PRO A 110 30.23 2.43 -17.85
C PRO A 110 29.30 1.21 -17.75
N VAL A 111 28.29 1.15 -18.63
CA VAL A 111 27.32 0.06 -18.69
C VAL A 111 27.30 -0.61 -20.07
N SER A 112 27.23 -1.95 -20.11
CA SER A 112 27.08 -2.69 -21.35
C SER A 112 25.62 -2.95 -21.68
N PHE A 113 25.19 -2.58 -22.89
CA PHE A 113 23.85 -2.89 -23.40
C PHE A 113 23.74 -4.28 -24.03
N GLN A 114 24.85 -5.04 -24.07
CA GLN A 114 24.83 -6.41 -24.54
C GLN A 114 24.24 -7.31 -23.44
N LEU A 115 23.09 -7.90 -23.72
CA LEU A 115 22.47 -8.89 -22.84
C LEU A 115 22.91 -10.28 -23.25
N SER A 116 23.26 -11.12 -22.28
CA SER A 116 23.31 -12.56 -22.51
C SER A 116 21.91 -13.10 -22.87
N GLU A 117 21.84 -14.23 -23.57
CA GLU A 117 20.54 -14.84 -23.92
C GLU A 117 19.66 -15.10 -22.68
N LEU A 118 20.29 -15.49 -21.57
CA LEU A 118 19.60 -15.70 -20.30
C LEU A 118 19.03 -14.39 -19.76
N GLN A 119 19.82 -13.32 -19.71
CA GLN A 119 19.33 -12.00 -19.27
C GLN A 119 18.22 -11.46 -20.17
N ALA A 120 18.33 -11.65 -21.48
CA ALA A 120 17.31 -11.23 -22.44
C ALA A 120 15.98 -11.98 -22.20
N SER A 121 16.03 -13.29 -21.93
CA SER A 121 14.83 -14.08 -21.61
C SER A 121 14.15 -13.61 -20.32
N VAL A 122 14.94 -13.31 -19.27
CA VAL A 122 14.44 -12.80 -17.99
C VAL A 122 13.84 -11.41 -18.13
N LEU A 123 14.50 -10.51 -18.88
CA LEU A 123 13.98 -9.17 -19.12
C LEU A 123 12.63 -9.21 -19.85
N ARG A 124 12.51 -10.05 -20.89
CA ARG A 124 11.24 -10.26 -21.61
C ARG A 124 10.14 -10.80 -20.70
N ALA A 125 10.47 -11.76 -19.83
CA ALA A 125 9.51 -12.29 -18.85
C ALA A 125 9.05 -11.19 -17.87
N LYS A 126 9.99 -10.37 -17.36
CA LYS A 126 9.68 -9.23 -16.49
C LYS A 126 8.78 -8.21 -17.17
N GLN A 127 9.04 -7.87 -18.43
CA GLN A 127 8.23 -6.91 -19.20
C GLN A 127 6.76 -7.37 -19.32
N ARG A 128 6.53 -8.65 -19.63
CA ARG A 128 5.18 -9.22 -19.73
C ARG A 128 4.41 -9.14 -18.41
N LEU A 129 5.06 -9.49 -17.31
CA LEU A 129 4.46 -9.40 -15.97
C LEU A 129 4.13 -7.94 -15.61
N GLN A 130 5.01 -7.01 -15.95
CA GLN A 130 4.80 -5.60 -15.67
C GLN A 130 3.62 -5.02 -16.48
N GLU A 131 3.45 -5.45 -17.73
CA GLU A 131 2.29 -5.07 -18.54
C GLU A 131 0.97 -5.60 -17.97
N GLN A 132 0.94 -6.88 -17.56
CA GLN A 132 -0.24 -7.47 -16.90
C GLN A 132 -0.58 -6.76 -15.60
N TYR A 133 0.44 -6.44 -14.79
CA TYR A 133 0.25 -5.68 -13.56
C TYR A 133 -0.33 -4.29 -13.82
N ASN A 134 0.22 -3.57 -14.79
CA ASN A 134 -0.25 -2.23 -15.14
C ASN A 134 -1.71 -2.26 -15.61
N HIS A 135 -2.09 -3.28 -16.39
CA HIS A 135 -3.47 -3.46 -16.85
C HIS A 135 -4.43 -3.75 -15.69
N ALA A 136 -4.08 -4.66 -14.79
CA ALA A 136 -4.89 -4.97 -13.61
C ALA A 136 -5.01 -3.79 -12.63
N LYS A 137 -3.92 -3.04 -12.44
CA LYS A 137 -3.92 -1.82 -11.62
C LYS A 137 -4.83 -0.75 -12.19
N ALA A 138 -4.84 -0.57 -13.52
CA ALA A 138 -5.73 0.39 -14.19
C ALA A 138 -7.22 0.02 -14.03
N LEU A 139 -7.52 -1.27 -13.91
CA LEU A 139 -8.88 -1.77 -13.65
C LEU A 139 -9.29 -1.70 -12.17
N GLY A 140 -8.39 -1.29 -11.25
CA GLY A 140 -8.68 -1.25 -9.82
C GLY A 140 -8.95 -2.62 -9.21
N ASP A 141 -8.43 -3.69 -9.83
CA ASP A 141 -8.70 -5.06 -9.40
C ASP A 141 -7.93 -5.39 -8.11
N LEU A 142 -8.65 -5.33 -6.97
CA LEU A 142 -8.15 -5.60 -5.63
C LEU A 142 -7.55 -7.02 -5.49
N THR A 143 -7.97 -7.99 -6.31
CA THR A 143 -7.47 -9.38 -6.25
C THR A 143 -6.00 -9.49 -6.68
N VAL A 144 -5.56 -8.63 -7.60
CA VAL A 144 -4.17 -8.61 -8.08
C VAL A 144 -3.25 -7.92 -7.06
N ILE A 145 -3.75 -6.92 -6.34
CA ILE A 145 -2.98 -6.21 -5.30
C ILE A 145 -2.69 -7.14 -4.11
N GLU A 146 -3.65 -7.99 -3.70
CA GLU A 146 -3.39 -8.98 -2.66
C GLU A 146 -2.41 -10.06 -3.12
N GLY A 147 -2.55 -10.58 -4.35
CA GLY A 147 -1.63 -11.59 -4.89
C GLY A 147 -0.17 -11.12 -5.04
N ILE A 148 0.07 -9.82 -5.23
CA ILE A 148 1.43 -9.25 -5.32
C ILE A 148 2.09 -9.11 -3.96
N ARG A 149 1.32 -8.91 -2.89
CA ARG A 149 1.85 -8.85 -1.52
C ARG A 149 2.55 -10.15 -1.12
N ASP A 150 2.17 -11.27 -1.74
CA ASP A 150 2.74 -12.60 -1.52
C ASP A 150 3.91 -12.95 -2.47
N ILE A 151 4.18 -12.14 -3.51
CA ILE A 151 5.32 -12.35 -4.39
C ILE A 151 6.59 -11.90 -3.67
N LYS A 152 7.27 -12.85 -3.02
CA LYS A 152 8.63 -12.66 -2.53
C LYS A 152 9.56 -12.44 -3.73
N MET A 153 9.99 -11.19 -3.92
CA MET A 153 11.00 -10.84 -4.94
C MET A 153 12.22 -11.76 -4.83
N PRO A 154 12.71 -12.34 -5.94
CA PRO A 154 13.94 -13.12 -5.91
C PRO A 154 15.08 -12.21 -5.44
N GLN A 155 15.77 -12.65 -4.39
CA GLN A 155 16.94 -11.97 -3.85
C GLN A 155 17.99 -11.87 -4.95
N GLY A 156 18.60 -10.69 -5.06
CA GLY A 156 19.54 -10.34 -6.12
C GLY A 156 20.59 -11.42 -6.38
N VAL A 157 20.77 -11.73 -7.66
CA VAL A 157 21.90 -12.55 -8.13
C VAL A 157 23.19 -11.93 -7.57
N LYS A 158 23.98 -12.74 -6.85
CA LYS A 158 25.25 -12.31 -6.26
C LYS A 158 26.14 -11.70 -7.34
N LYS A 159 26.71 -10.51 -7.06
CA LYS A 159 27.58 -9.72 -7.95
C LYS A 159 28.92 -10.40 -8.32
N GLU A 160 29.15 -11.67 -8.00
CA GLU A 160 30.48 -12.27 -8.04
C GLU A 160 30.86 -13.03 -9.32
N GLU A 161 29.98 -13.13 -10.34
CA GLU A 161 30.32 -13.83 -11.59
C GLU A 161 30.27 -12.98 -12.86
N MET A 162 30.06 -11.66 -12.78
CA MET A 162 30.07 -10.78 -13.97
C MET A 162 31.45 -10.16 -14.26
N GLY A 163 32.37 -10.17 -13.28
CA GLY A 163 33.70 -9.56 -13.43
C GLY A 163 34.72 -10.37 -14.24
N ARG A 164 34.41 -11.61 -14.64
CA ARG A 164 35.41 -12.51 -15.24
C ARG A 164 35.31 -12.67 -16.77
N HIS A 165 34.34 -12.03 -17.42
CA HIS A 165 34.18 -12.11 -18.88
C HIS A 165 34.60 -10.82 -19.62
N ALA A 166 34.91 -9.73 -18.91
CA ALA A 166 35.42 -8.49 -19.51
C ALA A 166 36.96 -8.46 -19.66
N ASP A 167 37.68 -9.43 -19.07
CA ASP A 167 39.15 -9.49 -19.09
C ASP A 167 39.73 -10.16 -20.35
N SER A 168 38.88 -10.74 -21.22
CA SER A 168 39.36 -11.47 -22.41
C SER A 168 39.39 -10.66 -23.71
N THR A 169 38.91 -9.41 -23.71
CA THR A 169 39.02 -8.53 -24.88
C THR A 169 39.85 -7.31 -24.51
N GLY A 170 41.17 -7.51 -24.51
CA GLY A 170 42.13 -6.43 -24.40
C GLY A 170 41.94 -5.43 -25.54
N LEU A 171 41.50 -4.22 -25.19
CA LEU A 171 41.75 -3.04 -26.00
C LEU A 171 41.85 -1.82 -25.06
N SER A 172 43.10 -1.50 -24.72
CA SER A 172 43.54 -0.17 -24.31
C SER A 172 44.53 0.33 -25.36
N PRO A 173 44.83 1.64 -25.43
CA PRO A 173 44.22 2.78 -24.74
C PRO A 173 43.33 3.66 -25.64
#